data_AF-A0A354ZBZ5-F1
#
_entry.id   AF-A0A354ZBZ5-F1
#
_cell.length_a   1.000
_cell.length_b   1.000
_cell.length_c   1.000
_cell.angle_alpha   90.00
_cell.angle_beta   90.00
_cell.angle_gamma   90.00
#
_symmetry.space_group_name_H-M   'P 1'
#
loop_
_entity.id
_entity.type
_entity.pdbx_description
1 polymer ?
#
loop_
_entity_poly.entity_id
_entity_poly.type
_entity_poly.pdbx_seq_one_letter_code
_entity_poly.pdbx_strand_id
1 'polypeptide(L)'
;MKFADMQYRFSEFWSEFKKERSGLVGLAILVLSLLVVIFEPVILPWKEANSKWRNIDYWQDNSASAPPAWTNAFTKLKAPVTVRLDEGEKEEAYLDGGIQLVTYTFEYDYGADKAPLDVIFHVTGHGDIPVQVSVERPDGVMLDFAQRFEQGLAGQDIRISLDNDGREAAFSFIKNYESESALERYSGRSLRTGDILFNVAREGMAEEFEPLKGTYKLMVKAML
;
A
#
# COMPACT_ATOMS: atom_id res chain seq x y z
N MET A 1 -6.26 28.91 50.52
CA MET A 1 -7.17 29.55 49.54
C MET A 1 -8.50 28.83 49.60
N LYS A 2 -9.63 29.51 49.77
CA LYS A 2 -10.94 28.83 49.84
C LYS A 2 -11.39 28.44 48.43
N PHE A 3 -12.11 27.32 48.31
CA PHE A 3 -12.58 26.80 47.02
C PHE A 3 -13.46 27.82 46.26
N ALA A 4 -14.27 28.58 47.00
CA ALA A 4 -15.11 29.65 46.45
C ALA A 4 -14.29 30.79 45.79
N ASP A 5 -13.16 31.18 46.39
CA ASP A 5 -12.29 32.23 45.83
C ASP A 5 -11.67 31.79 44.49
N MET A 6 -11.38 30.48 44.36
CA MET A 6 -10.83 29.91 43.14
C MET A 6 -11.87 29.84 42.01
N GLN A 7 -13.12 29.46 42.32
CA GLN A 7 -14.21 29.44 41.35
C GLN A 7 -14.55 30.85 40.84
N TYR A 8 -14.59 31.84 41.73
CA TYR A 8 -14.84 33.24 41.35
C TYR A 8 -13.77 33.76 40.40
N ARG A 9 -12.49 33.59 40.73
CA ARG A 9 -11.35 34.03 39.90
C ARG A 9 -11.32 33.35 38.54
N PHE A 10 -11.72 32.07 38.47
CA PHE A 10 -11.81 31.35 37.20
C PHE A 10 -12.95 31.89 36.31
N SER A 11 -14.12 32.15 36.90
CA SER A 11 -15.25 32.74 36.17
C SER A 11 -14.93 34.14 35.64
N GLU A 12 -14.28 34.97 36.46
CA GLU A 12 -13.83 36.31 36.09
C GLU A 12 -12.84 36.25 34.92
N PHE A 13 -11.79 35.42 35.04
CA PHE A 13 -10.83 35.18 33.96
C PHE A 13 -11.52 34.76 32.66
N TRP A 14 -12.45 33.81 32.72
CA TRP A 14 -13.13 33.30 31.52
C TRP A 14 -14.03 34.35 30.87
N SER A 15 -14.66 35.22 31.67
CA SER A 15 -15.47 36.33 31.17
C SER A 15 -14.64 37.38 30.43
N GLU A 16 -13.41 37.64 30.88
CA GLU A 16 -12.47 38.54 30.19
C GLU A 16 -11.84 37.85 28.98
N PHE A 17 -11.40 36.60 29.12
CA PHE A 17 -10.73 35.84 28.06
C PHE A 17 -11.60 35.68 26.81
N LYS A 18 -12.91 35.47 26.97
CA LYS A 18 -13.85 35.37 25.85
C LYS A 18 -13.96 36.63 24.99
N LYS A 19 -13.54 37.79 25.51
CA LYS A 19 -13.54 39.05 24.73
C LYS A 19 -12.37 39.08 23.73
N GLU A 20 -11.30 38.32 24.01
CA GLU A 20 -10.11 38.24 23.17
C GLU A 20 -10.29 37.20 22.06
N ARG A 21 -10.63 37.68 20.86
CA ARG A 21 -10.94 36.81 19.70
C ARG A 21 -9.75 35.93 19.30
N SER A 22 -8.52 36.46 19.38
CA SER A 22 -7.31 35.70 19.05
C SER A 22 -7.08 34.55 20.05
N GLY A 23 -7.34 34.80 21.34
CA GLY A 23 -7.28 33.80 22.41
C GLY A 23 -8.28 32.67 22.22
N LEU A 24 -9.50 32.98 21.79
CA LEU A 24 -10.52 31.96 21.49
C LEU A 24 -10.11 31.04 20.33
N VAL A 25 -9.50 31.59 19.27
CA VAL A 25 -8.98 30.79 18.15
C VAL A 25 -7.85 29.87 18.64
N GLY A 26 -6.91 30.40 19.42
CA GLY A 26 -5.84 29.59 20.02
C GLY A 26 -6.38 28.47 20.92
N LEU A 27 -7.41 28.76 21.71
CA LEU A 27 -8.07 27.75 22.54
C LEU A 27 -8.79 26.69 21.70
N ALA A 28 -9.45 27.08 20.61
CA ALA A 28 -10.09 26.12 19.71
C ALA A 28 -9.08 25.17 19.09
N ILE A 29 -7.93 25.68 18.65
CA ILE A 29 -6.82 24.85 18.14
C ILE A 29 -6.29 23.93 19.24
N LEU A 30 -6.11 24.43 20.46
CA LEU A 30 -5.66 23.61 21.59
C LEU A 30 -6.63 22.47 21.90
N VAL A 31 -7.93 22.77 21.97
CA VAL A 31 -8.98 21.77 22.20
C VAL A 31 -8.97 20.74 21.08
N LEU A 32 -8.87 21.17 19.81
CA LEU A 32 -8.76 20.26 18.67
C LEU A 32 -7.55 19.33 18.81
N SER A 33 -6.37 19.88 19.13
CA SER A 33 -5.15 19.11 19.34
C SER A 33 -5.30 18.10 20.49
N LEU A 34 -5.93 18.50 21.60
CA LEU A 34 -6.23 17.59 22.71
C LEU A 34 -7.17 16.46 22.29
N LEU A 35 -8.20 16.77 21.50
CA LEU A 35 -9.11 15.75 20.97
C LEU A 35 -8.36 14.76 20.08
N VAL A 36 -7.45 15.21 19.21
CA VAL A 36 -6.62 14.33 18.39
C VAL A 36 -5.79 13.38 19.26
N VAL A 37 -5.19 13.87 20.34
CA VAL A 37 -4.40 13.04 21.27
C VAL A 37 -5.29 12.05 22.04
N ILE A 38 -6.46 12.49 22.53
CA ILE A 38 -7.37 11.63 23.30
C ILE A 38 -7.97 10.53 22.41
N PHE A 39 -8.32 10.86 21.16
CA PHE A 39 -8.91 9.93 20.19
C PHE A 39 -7.88 9.24 19.30
N GLU A 40 -6.58 9.39 19.59
CA GLU A 40 -5.49 8.76 18.86
C GLU A 40 -5.71 7.26 18.63
N PRO A 41 -6.10 6.43 19.63
CA PRO A 41 -6.27 4.99 19.43
C PRO A 41 -7.38 4.61 18.44
N VAL A 42 -8.30 5.54 18.16
CA VAL A 42 -9.44 5.35 17.26
C VAL A 42 -9.15 5.94 15.88
N ILE A 43 -8.40 7.05 15.84
CA ILE A 43 -8.13 7.80 14.60
C ILE A 43 -6.92 7.24 13.87
N LEU A 44 -5.90 6.75 14.57
CA LEU A 44 -4.69 6.25 13.93
C LEU A 44 -4.92 4.87 13.30
N PRO A 45 -4.70 4.72 11.99
CA PRO A 45 -4.84 3.42 11.33
C PRO A 45 -3.77 2.42 11.77
N TRP A 46 -2.60 2.89 12.21
CA TRP A 46 -1.46 2.06 12.61
C TRP A 46 -1.16 2.25 14.10
N LYS A 47 -1.51 1.27 14.93
CA LYS A 47 -1.30 1.30 16.39
C LYS A 47 0.17 1.39 16.79
N GLU A 48 1.08 0.97 15.91
CA GLU A 48 2.52 0.99 16.15
C GLU A 48 3.18 2.33 15.77
N ALA A 49 2.42 3.32 15.31
CA ALA A 49 2.97 4.58 14.81
C ALA A 49 3.92 5.26 15.80
N ASN A 50 3.57 5.31 17.09
CA ASN A 50 4.41 5.94 18.11
C ASN A 50 5.69 5.14 18.41
N SER A 51 5.62 3.82 18.47
CA SER A 51 6.78 2.98 18.80
C SER A 51 7.74 2.83 17.62
N LYS A 52 7.21 2.86 16.39
CA LYS A 52 7.96 2.68 15.14
C LYS A 52 8.24 3.99 14.40
N TRP A 53 7.89 5.16 14.94
CA TRP A 53 8.05 6.46 14.25
C TRP A 53 9.44 6.68 13.63
N ARG A 54 10.50 6.22 14.30
CA ARG A 54 11.90 6.37 13.86
C ARG A 54 12.46 5.14 13.14
N ASN A 55 11.65 4.10 12.94
CA ASN A 55 12.06 2.86 12.29
C ASN A 55 11.81 2.98 10.79
N ILE A 56 12.88 3.25 10.04
CA ILE A 56 12.81 3.41 8.58
C ILE A 56 12.34 2.13 7.92
N ASP A 57 12.83 0.97 8.36
CA ASP A 57 12.48 -0.34 7.81
C ASP A 57 10.99 -0.65 7.97
N TYR A 58 10.35 -0.14 9.03
CA TYR A 58 8.91 -0.28 9.23
C TYR A 58 8.09 0.57 8.24
N TRP A 59 8.61 1.74 7.85
CA TRP A 59 7.91 2.68 6.98
C TRP A 59 8.30 2.56 5.51
N GLN A 60 9.36 1.83 5.16
CA GLN A 60 9.92 1.77 3.81
C GLN A 60 8.92 1.31 2.74
N ASP A 61 7.94 0.50 3.11
CA ASP A 61 6.91 -0.01 2.19
C ASP A 61 5.74 0.96 2.02
N ASN A 62 5.64 1.97 2.89
CA ASN A 62 4.72 3.08 2.68
C ASN A 62 5.37 4.08 1.72
N SER A 63 4.80 4.21 0.52
CA SER A 63 5.27 5.20 -0.45
C SER A 63 5.29 6.59 0.19
N ALA A 64 6.43 7.28 0.11
CA ALA A 64 6.61 8.62 0.67
C ALA A 64 5.65 9.66 0.07
N SER A 65 5.06 9.38 -1.10
CA SER A 65 4.09 10.25 -1.77
C SER A 65 2.65 9.77 -1.62
N ALA A 66 2.38 8.71 -0.84
CA ALA A 66 1.02 8.25 -0.58
C ALA A 66 0.26 9.29 0.25
N PRO A 67 -0.90 9.79 -0.23
CA PRO A 67 -1.72 10.66 0.58
C PRO A 67 -2.31 9.88 1.76
N PRO A 68 -2.56 10.54 2.91
CA PRO A 68 -3.20 9.87 4.05
C PRO A 68 -4.58 9.29 3.69
N ALA A 69 -4.93 8.14 4.28
CA ALA A 69 -6.17 7.43 3.97
C ALA A 69 -7.44 8.31 4.14
N TRP A 70 -7.45 9.25 5.08
CA TRP A 70 -8.58 10.16 5.29
C TRP A 70 -8.87 11.07 4.09
N THR A 71 -7.89 11.31 3.22
CA THR A 71 -8.09 12.10 1.99
C THR A 71 -9.11 11.45 1.06
N ASN A 72 -9.29 10.12 1.12
CA ASN A 72 -10.34 9.40 0.40
C ASN A 72 -11.76 9.88 0.76
N ALA A 73 -11.98 10.49 1.94
CA ALA A 73 -13.28 11.04 2.31
C ALA A 73 -13.67 12.26 1.45
N PHE A 74 -12.70 12.98 0.88
CA PHE A 74 -12.90 14.24 0.17
C PHE A 74 -12.82 14.12 -1.37
N THR A 75 -12.48 12.95 -1.89
CA THR A 75 -12.39 12.68 -3.34
C THR A 75 -13.55 11.80 -3.81
N LYS A 76 -14.02 12.04 -5.05
CA LYS A 76 -14.97 11.16 -5.73
C LYS A 76 -14.31 9.82 -6.10
N LEU A 77 -13.10 9.88 -6.66
CA LEU A 77 -12.30 8.71 -7.02
C LEU A 77 -11.52 8.22 -5.81
N LYS A 78 -11.79 7.00 -5.36
CA LYS A 78 -11.16 6.39 -4.20
C LYS A 78 -9.82 5.77 -4.59
N ALA A 79 -8.76 6.15 -3.88
CA ALA A 79 -7.47 5.47 -3.96
C ALA A 79 -7.47 4.24 -3.02
N PRO A 80 -6.73 3.18 -3.36
CA PRO A 80 -6.54 2.04 -2.46
C PRO A 80 -5.77 2.50 -1.23
N VAL A 81 -6.12 1.94 -0.08
CA VAL A 81 -5.40 2.14 1.18
C VAL A 81 -4.37 1.03 1.32
N THR A 82 -3.21 1.33 1.91
CA THR A 82 -2.19 0.31 2.21
C THR A 82 -2.79 -0.80 3.07
N VAL A 83 -2.63 -2.04 2.63
CA VAL A 83 -3.04 -3.25 3.34
C VAL A 83 -1.83 -4.18 3.41
N ARG A 84 -1.68 -4.87 4.54
CA ARG A 84 -0.70 -5.96 4.70
C ARG A 84 -1.45 -7.29 4.68
N LEU A 85 -0.98 -8.22 3.86
CA LEU A 85 -1.54 -9.56 3.71
C LEU A 85 -0.51 -10.54 4.28
N ASP A 86 -0.70 -10.94 5.53
CA ASP A 86 0.22 -11.85 6.24
C ASP A 86 -0.25 -13.31 6.17
N GLU A 87 -1.54 -13.54 5.90
CA GLU A 87 -2.17 -14.86 5.82
C GLU A 87 -2.37 -15.24 4.35
N GLY A 88 -1.59 -16.21 3.89
CA GLY A 88 -1.71 -16.78 2.54
C GLY A 88 -1.86 -18.30 2.59
N GLU A 89 -2.56 -18.85 1.61
CA GLU A 89 -2.67 -20.30 1.43
C GLU A 89 -1.32 -20.85 0.95
N LYS A 90 -0.84 -21.91 1.62
CA LYS A 90 0.41 -22.59 1.29
C LYS A 90 0.10 -23.91 0.61
N GLU A 91 0.63 -24.06 -0.60
CA GLU A 91 0.60 -25.31 -1.36
C GLU A 91 2.02 -25.84 -1.55
N GLU A 92 2.18 -27.16 -1.41
CA GLU A 92 3.45 -27.83 -1.63
C GLU A 92 3.27 -28.92 -2.70
N ALA A 93 4.14 -28.89 -3.71
CA ALA A 93 4.19 -29.88 -4.77
C ALA A 93 5.63 -30.41 -4.91
N TYR A 94 5.76 -31.68 -5.27
CA TYR A 94 7.06 -32.27 -5.59
C TYR A 94 7.17 -32.40 -7.10
N LEU A 95 8.18 -31.75 -7.68
CA LEU A 95 8.50 -31.85 -9.09
C LEU A 95 9.42 -33.05 -9.36
N ASP A 96 9.42 -33.51 -10.60
CA ASP A 96 10.35 -34.53 -11.06
C ASP A 96 11.80 -34.08 -10.79
N GLY A 97 12.60 -34.96 -10.20
CA GLY A 97 13.96 -34.64 -9.74
C GLY A 97 14.08 -34.29 -8.25
N GLY A 98 12.98 -34.37 -7.50
CA GLY A 98 12.99 -34.21 -6.03
C GLY A 98 12.99 -32.75 -5.56
N ILE A 99 12.75 -31.80 -6.45
CA ILE A 99 12.63 -30.38 -6.14
C ILE A 99 11.26 -30.14 -5.49
N GLN A 100 11.25 -29.48 -4.33
CA GLN A 100 10.02 -29.10 -3.65
C GLN A 100 9.60 -27.70 -4.12
N LEU A 101 8.44 -27.61 -4.76
CA LEU A 101 7.83 -26.34 -5.14
C LEU A 101 6.85 -25.92 -4.03
N VAL A 102 7.13 -24.79 -3.40
CA VAL A 102 6.25 -24.18 -2.40
C VAL A 102 5.61 -22.94 -3.00
N THR A 103 4.28 -22.87 -3.00
CA THR A 103 3.51 -21.72 -3.47
C THR A 103 2.75 -21.10 -2.31
N TYR A 104 2.90 -19.80 -2.14
CA TYR A 104 2.08 -19.00 -1.24
C TYR A 104 1.14 -18.13 -2.07
N THR A 105 -0.16 -18.20 -1.80
CA THR A 105 -1.20 -17.44 -2.50
C THR A 105 -1.92 -16.51 -1.52
N PHE A 106 -1.92 -15.22 -1.81
CA PHE A 106 -2.62 -14.20 -1.04
C PHE A 106 -3.75 -13.61 -1.88
N GLU A 107 -4.97 -13.63 -1.34
CA GLU A 107 -6.12 -13.00 -1.99
C GLU A 107 -6.18 -11.51 -1.63
N TYR A 108 -6.34 -10.66 -2.66
CA TYR A 108 -6.49 -9.22 -2.52
C TYR A 108 -7.76 -8.73 -3.19
N ASP A 109 -8.75 -8.34 -2.40
CA ASP A 109 -9.99 -7.75 -2.87
C ASP A 109 -9.81 -6.27 -3.24
N TYR A 110 -9.62 -6.01 -4.53
CA TYR A 110 -9.41 -4.67 -5.05
C TYR A 110 -10.74 -4.02 -5.48
N GLY A 111 -11.14 -2.97 -4.76
CA GLY A 111 -12.38 -2.22 -5.01
C GLY A 111 -12.21 -0.72 -5.32
N ALA A 112 -10.98 -0.23 -5.44
CA ALA A 112 -10.68 1.19 -5.60
C ALA A 112 -10.83 1.69 -7.05
N ASP A 113 -10.84 3.01 -7.25
CA ASP A 113 -10.99 3.65 -8.57
C ASP A 113 -9.65 4.08 -9.19
N LYS A 114 -8.55 3.90 -8.46
CA LYS A 114 -7.18 4.18 -8.90
C LYS A 114 -6.29 2.99 -8.61
N ALA A 115 -5.27 2.73 -9.41
CA ALA A 115 -4.34 1.66 -9.14
C ALA A 115 -3.59 1.85 -7.80
N PRO A 116 -3.19 0.76 -7.13
CA PRO A 116 -2.20 0.81 -6.06
C PRO A 116 -0.92 1.49 -6.52
N LEU A 117 -0.22 2.10 -5.56
CA LEU A 117 1.09 2.71 -5.85
C LEU A 117 2.12 1.65 -6.21
N ASP A 118 2.10 0.54 -5.49
CA ASP A 118 2.94 -0.63 -5.69
C ASP A 118 2.26 -1.85 -5.04
N VAL A 119 2.73 -3.04 -5.39
CA VAL A 119 2.47 -4.28 -4.67
C VAL A 119 3.83 -4.86 -4.33
N ILE A 120 4.08 -5.08 -3.05
CA ILE A 120 5.40 -5.44 -2.53
C ILE A 120 5.30 -6.81 -1.89
N PHE A 121 6.16 -7.72 -2.31
CA PHE A 121 6.32 -9.03 -1.71
C PHE A 121 7.56 -9.02 -0.82
N HIS A 122 7.38 -9.53 0.40
CA HIS A 122 8.47 -9.79 1.35
C HIS A 122 8.71 -11.29 1.40
N VAL A 123 9.95 -11.69 1.17
CA VAL A 123 10.35 -13.09 1.13
C VAL A 123 11.52 -13.29 2.05
N THR A 124 11.33 -14.13 3.07
CA THR A 124 12.38 -14.50 4.02
C THR A 124 12.69 -15.98 3.85
N GLY A 125 13.97 -16.30 3.64
CA GLY A 125 14.41 -17.66 3.35
C GLY A 125 15.82 -17.96 3.85
N HIS A 126 16.22 -19.23 3.68
CA HIS A 126 17.57 -19.71 3.99
C HIS A 126 18.11 -20.55 2.82
N GLY A 127 19.37 -20.34 2.45
CA GLY A 127 20.02 -21.04 1.33
C GLY A 127 19.84 -20.35 -0.03
N ASP A 128 19.98 -21.14 -1.10
CA ASP A 128 19.85 -20.67 -2.48
C ASP A 128 18.42 -20.96 -2.94
N ILE A 129 17.61 -19.92 -3.11
CA ILE A 129 16.18 -20.05 -3.40
C ILE A 129 15.84 -19.28 -4.68
N PRO A 130 15.49 -19.97 -5.79
CA PRO A 130 14.75 -19.37 -6.88
C PRO A 130 13.35 -18.97 -6.40
N VAL A 131 13.02 -17.69 -6.54
CA VAL A 131 11.71 -17.12 -6.22
C VAL A 131 11.08 -16.56 -7.49
N GLN A 132 9.81 -16.88 -7.72
CA GLN A 132 9.00 -16.32 -8.78
C GLN A 132 7.77 -15.66 -8.18
N VAL A 133 7.48 -14.44 -8.61
CA VAL A 133 6.29 -13.68 -8.23
C VAL A 133 5.36 -13.60 -9.43
N SER A 134 4.10 -13.96 -9.21
CA SER A 134 3.05 -13.97 -10.23
C SER A 134 1.75 -13.43 -9.66
N VAL A 135 0.89 -12.90 -10.53
CA VAL A 135 -0.43 -12.41 -10.15
C VAL A 135 -1.47 -12.96 -11.10
N GLU A 136 -2.54 -13.53 -10.55
CA GLU A 136 -3.77 -13.83 -11.27
C GLU A 136 -4.74 -12.65 -11.10
N ARG A 137 -5.15 -12.08 -12.23
CA ARG A 137 -6.15 -11.00 -12.30
C ARG A 137 -7.58 -11.57 -12.15
N PRO A 138 -8.57 -10.73 -11.81
CA PRO A 138 -9.98 -11.13 -11.73
C PRO A 138 -10.57 -11.67 -13.05
N ASP A 139 -9.97 -11.33 -14.19
CA ASP A 139 -10.35 -11.83 -15.52
C ASP A 139 -9.70 -13.18 -15.86
N GLY A 140 -8.96 -13.78 -14.92
CA GLY A 140 -8.29 -15.08 -15.07
C GLY A 140 -6.94 -15.01 -15.77
N VAL A 141 -6.47 -13.82 -16.16
CA VAL A 141 -5.14 -13.65 -16.76
C VAL A 141 -4.07 -13.78 -15.68
N MET A 142 -3.11 -14.68 -15.91
CA MET A 142 -1.94 -14.85 -15.06
C MET A 142 -0.73 -14.11 -15.65
N LEU A 143 -0.05 -13.32 -14.81
CA LEU A 143 1.13 -12.53 -15.17
C LEU A 143 2.30 -12.88 -14.26
N ASP A 144 3.40 -13.31 -14.86
CA ASP A 144 4.67 -13.52 -14.17
C ASP A 144 5.46 -12.21 -14.17
N PHE A 145 5.64 -11.62 -12.99
CA PHE A 145 6.22 -10.27 -12.87
C PHE A 145 7.72 -10.28 -12.63
N ALA A 146 8.20 -11.19 -11.81
CA ALA A 146 9.61 -11.22 -11.42
C ALA A 146 10.04 -12.64 -11.13
N GLN A 147 11.26 -12.97 -11.56
CA GLN A 147 11.96 -14.16 -11.13
C GLN A 147 13.33 -13.74 -10.62
N ARG A 148 13.65 -14.11 -9.38
CA ARG A 148 14.94 -13.83 -8.75
C ARG A 148 15.57 -15.14 -8.29
N PHE A 149 16.89 -15.22 -8.41
CA PHE A 149 17.68 -16.30 -7.83
C PHE A 149 18.51 -15.71 -6.70
N GLU A 150 18.06 -15.95 -5.48
CA GLU A 150 18.69 -15.39 -4.29
C GLU A 150 19.63 -16.44 -3.71
N GLN A 151 20.89 -16.08 -3.49
CA GLN A 151 21.94 -16.99 -3.04
C GLN A 151 22.35 -16.69 -1.59
N GLY A 152 22.62 -17.73 -0.82
CA GLY A 152 23.18 -17.63 0.52
C GLY A 152 22.28 -16.88 1.50
N LEU A 153 20.96 -16.97 1.35
CA LEU A 153 20.03 -16.36 2.28
C LEU A 153 20.23 -16.94 3.67
N ALA A 154 20.19 -16.06 4.67
CA ALA A 154 20.37 -16.41 6.08
C ALA A 154 19.30 -15.71 6.93
N GLY A 155 18.04 -15.80 6.49
CA GLY A 155 16.91 -15.12 7.14
C GLY A 155 16.80 -13.63 6.82
N GLN A 156 17.44 -13.19 5.73
CA GLN A 156 17.28 -11.81 5.24
C GLN A 156 15.89 -11.65 4.61
N ASP A 157 15.29 -10.46 4.81
CA ASP A 157 14.04 -10.07 4.17
C ASP A 157 14.32 -9.50 2.78
N ILE A 158 13.80 -10.18 1.75
CA ILE A 158 13.93 -9.78 0.36
C ILE A 158 12.66 -9.06 -0.06
N ARG A 159 12.84 -7.83 -0.53
CA ARG A 159 11.77 -7.01 -1.07
C ARG A 159 11.70 -7.10 -2.60
N ILE A 160 10.54 -7.50 -3.13
CA ILE A 160 10.24 -7.53 -4.56
C ILE A 160 9.07 -6.58 -4.82
N SER A 161 9.28 -5.55 -5.64
CA SER A 161 8.33 -4.48 -5.94
C SER A 161 7.79 -4.66 -7.34
N LEU A 162 6.48 -4.87 -7.50
CA LEU A 162 5.90 -5.05 -8.83
C LEU A 162 6.10 -3.82 -9.72
N ASP A 163 6.11 -2.60 -9.15
CA ASP A 163 6.36 -1.39 -9.93
C ASP A 163 7.80 -1.30 -10.46
N ASN A 164 8.78 -1.86 -9.76
CA ASN A 164 10.17 -1.83 -10.19
C ASN A 164 10.59 -3.09 -10.97
N ASP A 165 10.31 -4.24 -10.40
CA ASP A 165 10.71 -5.55 -10.92
C ASP A 165 9.77 -6.03 -12.04
N GLY A 166 8.50 -5.63 -11.98
CA GLY A 166 7.46 -6.08 -12.90
C GLY A 166 7.29 -5.27 -14.19
N ARG A 167 8.14 -4.25 -14.43
CA ARG A 167 7.97 -3.33 -15.57
C ARG A 167 8.01 -4.03 -16.92
N GLU A 168 8.89 -5.00 -17.09
CA GLU A 168 9.03 -5.74 -18.35
C GLU A 168 7.81 -6.62 -18.63
N ALA A 169 7.29 -7.29 -17.60
CA ALA A 169 6.08 -8.10 -17.70
C ALA A 169 4.85 -7.22 -18.02
N ALA A 170 4.71 -6.08 -17.33
CA ALA A 170 3.65 -5.12 -17.61
C ALA A 170 3.74 -4.56 -19.04
N PHE A 171 4.96 -4.22 -19.50
CA PHE A 171 5.18 -3.76 -20.87
C PHE A 171 4.91 -4.85 -21.91
N SER A 172 5.21 -6.10 -21.61
CA SER A 172 4.89 -7.24 -22.49
C SER A 172 3.39 -7.52 -22.53
N PHE A 173 2.69 -7.35 -21.42
CA PHE A 173 1.24 -7.52 -21.34
C PHE A 173 0.48 -6.48 -22.17
N ILE A 174 0.82 -5.19 -21.99
CA ILE A 174 0.13 -4.09 -22.68
C ILE A 174 0.28 -4.14 -24.20
N LYS A 175 1.40 -4.71 -24.72
CA LYS A 175 1.62 -4.92 -26.16
C LYS A 175 0.53 -5.75 -26.84
N ASN A 176 -0.15 -6.61 -26.10
CA ASN A 176 -1.20 -7.46 -26.66
C ASN A 176 -2.51 -6.69 -26.92
N TYR A 177 -2.65 -5.48 -26.38
CA TYR A 177 -3.89 -4.69 -26.42
C TYR A 177 -3.72 -3.32 -27.05
N GLU A 178 -2.49 -2.82 -27.18
CA GLU A 178 -2.21 -1.48 -27.71
C GLU A 178 -1.54 -1.51 -29.08
N SER A 179 -1.78 -0.46 -29.86
CA SER A 179 -1.08 -0.23 -31.12
C SER A 179 0.40 0.12 -30.90
N GLU A 180 1.26 -0.22 -31.86
CA GLU A 180 2.68 0.16 -31.83
C GLU A 180 2.86 1.68 -31.64
N SER A 181 2.01 2.50 -32.29
CA SER A 181 2.03 3.96 -32.14
C SER A 181 1.66 4.46 -30.74
N ALA A 182 0.80 3.75 -30.01
CA ALA A 182 0.47 4.09 -28.61
C ALA A 182 1.62 3.72 -27.66
N LEU A 183 2.26 2.58 -27.92
CA LEU A 183 3.38 2.08 -27.12
C LEU A 183 4.65 2.94 -27.26
N GLU A 184 4.89 3.54 -28.42
CA GLU A 184 5.99 4.49 -28.65
C GLU A 184 5.90 5.73 -27.75
N ARG A 185 4.69 6.17 -27.37
CA ARG A 185 4.50 7.27 -26.42
C ARG A 185 4.87 6.89 -24.98
N TYR A 186 4.97 5.60 -24.69
CA TYR A 186 5.05 5.03 -23.35
C TYR A 186 6.45 4.51 -22.98
N SER A 187 7.36 4.39 -23.94
CA SER A 187 8.60 3.63 -23.78
C SER A 187 9.61 4.29 -22.82
N GLY A 188 9.51 3.94 -21.53
CA GLY A 188 10.71 3.71 -20.72
C GLY A 188 10.72 4.23 -19.29
N ARG A 189 9.91 5.23 -18.90
CA ARG A 189 9.95 5.80 -17.53
C ARG A 189 8.62 6.21 -16.90
N SER A 190 7.54 6.26 -17.67
CA SER A 190 6.20 6.61 -17.16
C SER A 190 5.31 5.41 -16.87
N LEU A 191 5.70 4.20 -17.30
CA LEU A 191 4.89 3.01 -17.08
C LEU A 191 4.94 2.60 -15.61
N ARG A 192 3.79 2.78 -14.96
CA ARG A 192 3.54 2.24 -13.62
C ARG A 192 2.90 0.88 -13.77
N THR A 193 3.51 -0.14 -13.18
CA THR A 193 3.01 -1.52 -13.29
C THR A 193 1.59 -1.63 -12.72
N GLY A 194 1.30 -0.91 -11.64
CA GLY A 194 -0.03 -0.87 -11.04
C GLY A 194 -1.11 -0.38 -12.02
N ASP A 195 -0.82 0.65 -12.82
CA ASP A 195 -1.78 1.21 -13.77
C ASP A 195 -2.09 0.24 -14.93
N ILE A 196 -1.24 -0.77 -15.15
CA ILE A 196 -1.45 -1.82 -16.16
C ILE A 196 -2.12 -3.05 -15.54
N LEU A 197 -1.61 -3.49 -14.38
CA LEU A 197 -2.09 -4.69 -13.69
C LEU A 197 -3.54 -4.54 -13.23
N PHE A 198 -3.91 -3.37 -12.69
CA PHE A 198 -5.24 -3.11 -12.11
C PHE A 198 -6.21 -2.46 -13.10
N ASN A 199 -5.90 -2.48 -14.39
CA ASN A 199 -6.73 -1.88 -15.45
C ASN A 199 -7.39 -2.97 -16.30
N VAL A 200 -8.61 -2.68 -16.76
CA VAL A 200 -9.31 -3.53 -17.72
C VAL A 200 -8.48 -3.63 -19.00
N ALA A 201 -8.24 -4.85 -19.47
CA ALA A 201 -7.43 -5.09 -20.66
C ALA A 201 -8.25 -4.75 -21.92
N ARG A 202 -7.91 -3.64 -22.57
CA ARG A 202 -8.56 -3.15 -23.80
C ARG A 202 -7.64 -2.21 -24.57
N GLU A 203 -7.97 -1.94 -25.82
CA GLU A 203 -7.33 -0.87 -26.59
C GLU A 203 -7.55 0.48 -25.90
N GLY A 204 -6.50 1.30 -25.77
CA GLY A 204 -6.52 2.58 -25.07
C GLY A 204 -6.30 2.51 -23.56
N MET A 205 -6.05 1.33 -22.98
CA MET A 205 -5.72 1.18 -21.55
C MET A 205 -4.42 1.88 -21.14
N ALA A 206 -3.53 2.17 -22.09
CA ALA A 206 -2.33 2.99 -21.85
C ALA A 206 -2.66 4.47 -21.59
N GLU A 207 -3.75 4.97 -22.16
CA GLU A 207 -4.14 6.39 -22.05
C GLU A 207 -5.18 6.61 -20.96
N GLU A 208 -6.11 5.66 -20.78
CA GLU A 208 -7.21 5.76 -19.82
C GLU A 208 -7.23 4.59 -18.84
N PHE A 209 -7.11 4.92 -17.55
CA PHE A 209 -7.26 3.96 -16.46
C PHE A 209 -8.73 3.67 -16.18
N GLU A 210 -9.13 2.40 -16.35
CA GLU A 210 -10.43 1.89 -15.91
C GLU A 210 -10.19 0.74 -14.92
N PRO A 211 -10.61 0.86 -13.66
CA PRO A 211 -10.25 -0.11 -12.63
C PRO A 211 -10.87 -1.49 -12.91
N LEU A 212 -10.02 -2.52 -13.05
CA LEU A 212 -10.46 -3.92 -13.02
C LEU A 212 -10.66 -4.33 -11.56
N LYS A 213 -11.85 -4.10 -11.03
CA LYS A 213 -12.23 -4.47 -9.67
C LYS A 213 -12.47 -5.97 -9.55
N GLY A 214 -12.12 -6.54 -8.40
CA GLY A 214 -12.30 -7.95 -8.11
C GLY A 214 -11.17 -8.50 -7.24
N THR A 215 -11.17 -9.82 -7.08
CA THR A 215 -10.17 -10.52 -6.27
C THR A 215 -8.97 -10.88 -7.13
N TYR A 216 -7.79 -10.39 -6.73
CA TYR A 216 -6.51 -10.75 -7.32
C TYR A 216 -5.86 -11.84 -6.47
N LYS A 217 -5.20 -12.81 -7.10
CA LYS A 217 -4.36 -13.77 -6.38
C LYS A 217 -2.90 -13.43 -6.58
N LEU A 218 -2.27 -12.98 -5.51
CA LEU A 218 -0.87 -12.61 -5.45
C LEU A 218 -0.08 -13.86 -5.03
N MET A 219 0.75 -14.41 -5.91
CA MET A 219 1.43 -15.67 -5.67
C MET A 219 2.94 -15.52 -5.65
N VAL A 220 3.56 -16.18 -4.67
CA VAL A 220 5.01 -16.35 -4.58
C VAL A 220 5.33 -17.83 -4.63
N LYS A 221 6.15 -18.23 -5.60
CA LYS A 221 6.62 -19.59 -5.80
C LYS A 221 8.10 -19.66 -5.43
N ALA A 222 8.47 -20.59 -4.57
CA ALA A 222 9.84 -20.88 -4.19
C ALA A 222 10.17 -22.33 -4.53
N MET A 223 11.33 -22.55 -5.15
CA MET A 223 11.86 -23.89 -5.42
C MET A 223 12.91 -24.22 -4.36
N LEU A 224 12.71 -25.30 -3.62
CA LEU A 224 13.53 -25.75 -2.49
C LEU A 224 14.13 -27.14 -2.75
#